data_AF-A0A9D1I5Y3-F1
#
_entry.id   AF-A0A9D1I5Y3-F1
#
_cell.length_a   1.000
_cell.length_b   1.000
_cell.length_c   1.000
_cell.angle_alpha   90.00
_cell.angle_beta   90.00
_cell.angle_gamma   90.00
#
_symmetry.space_group_name_H-M   'P 1'
#
loop_
_entity.id
_entity.type
_entity.pdbx_description
1 polymer ?
#
loop_
_entity_poly.entity_id
_entity_poly.type
_entity_poly.pdbx_seq_one_letter_code
_entity_poly.pdbx_strand_id
1 'polypeptide(L)' 'MFDGLTGKERYYYEEVLRIGREKGDFQELQDIYRQVLADRVAGNISEEAYRMVYGLCIELAYPRK' A
#
# COMPACT_ATOMS: atom_id res chain seq x y z
N MET A 1 -15.90 1.52 0.46
CA MET A 1 -15.02 0.44 0.99
C MET A 1 -13.81 1.09 1.66
N PHE A 2 -14.04 1.91 2.68
CA PHE A 2 -13.01 2.47 3.58
C PHE A 2 -13.56 2.57 5.02
N ASP A 3 -14.72 1.97 5.28
CA ASP A 3 -15.32 1.94 6.61
C ASP A 3 -14.47 1.03 7.48
N GLY A 4 -13.90 1.58 8.54
CA GLY A 4 -13.00 0.87 9.45
C GLY A 4 -11.50 1.14 9.25
N LEU A 5 -11.09 1.81 8.17
CA LEU A 5 -9.70 2.22 8.01
C LEU A 5 -9.40 3.54 8.71
N THR A 6 -8.30 3.58 9.44
CA THR A 6 -7.74 4.82 10.00
C THR A 6 -7.27 5.74 8.87
N GLY A 7 -7.07 7.03 9.19
CA GLY A 7 -6.56 8.00 8.22
C GLY A 7 -5.22 7.60 7.61
N LYS A 8 -4.35 6.95 8.40
CA LYS A 8 -3.03 6.48 7.96
C LYS A 8 -3.12 5.32 6.99
N GLU A 9 -4.00 4.35 7.26
CA GLU A 9 -4.22 3.20 6.39
C GLU A 9 -4.86 3.62 5.06
N ARG A 10 -5.81 4.57 5.11
CA ARG A 10 -6.39 5.16 3.90
C ARG A 10 -5.33 5.88 3.07
N TYR A 11 -4.45 6.65 3.72
CA TYR A 11 -3.33 7.31 3.03
C TYR A 11 -2.47 6.31 2.26
N TYR A 12 -2.07 5.20 2.88
CA TYR A 12 -1.26 4.18 2.19
C TYR A 12 -1.97 3.57 0.99
N TYR A 13 -3.27 3.31 1.10
CA TYR A 13 -4.06 2.78 -0.01
C TYR A 13 -4.12 3.76 -1.19
N GLU A 14 -4.44 5.03 -0.91
CA GLU A 14 -4.54 6.08 -1.93
C GLU A 14 -3.18 6.34 -2.60
N GLU A 15 -2.10 6.33 -1.82
CA GLU A 15 -0.76 6.61 -2.32
C GLU A 15 -0.23 5.50 -3.23
N VAL A 16 -0.43 4.22 -2.87
CA VAL A 16 -0.07 3.09 -3.74
C VAL A 16 -0.85 3.13 -5.06
N LEU A 17 -2.14 3.46 -5.01
CA LEU A 17 -2.95 3.62 -6.24
C LEU A 17 -2.45 4.79 -7.10
N ARG A 18 -2.06 5.91 -6.49
CA ARG A 18 -1.51 7.07 -7.20
C ARG A 18 -0.23 6.66 -7.95
N ILE A 19 0.73 6.05 -7.25
CA ILE A 19 2.01 5.60 -7.84
C ILE A 19 1.79 4.56 -8.94
N GLY A 20 0.91 3.60 -8.69
CA GLY A 20 0.55 2.58 -9.68
C GLY A 20 0.00 3.16 -10.99
N ARG A 21 -0.85 4.19 -10.90
CA ARG A 21 -1.43 4.87 -12.07
C ARG A 21 -0.43 5.68 -12.88
N GLU A 22 0.63 6.20 -12.25
CA GLU A 22 1.61 7.09 -12.90
C GLU A 22 2.70 6.37 -13.74
N LYS A 23 2.58 5.04 -13.92
CA LYS A 23 3.38 4.08 -14.73
C LYS A 23 3.99 2.92 -13.93
N GLY A 24 3.63 2.78 -12.64
CA GLY A 24 4.14 1.70 -11.81
C GLY A 24 5.63 1.88 -11.53
N ASP A 25 6.01 3.01 -10.92
CA ASP A 25 7.37 3.19 -10.43
C ASP A 25 7.65 2.13 -9.34
N PHE A 26 8.41 1.11 -9.74
CA PHE A 26 8.73 -0.02 -8.88
C PHE A 26 9.52 0.40 -7.65
N GLN A 27 10.30 1.48 -7.72
CA GLN A 27 11.09 1.97 -6.59
C GLN A 27 10.17 2.65 -5.57
N GLU A 28 9.27 3.53 -6.01
CA GLU A 28 8.31 4.18 -5.12
C GLU A 28 7.34 3.18 -4.47
N LEU A 29 6.90 2.16 -5.23
CA LEU A 29 6.08 1.07 -4.68
C LEU A 29 6.84 0.26 -3.61
N GLN A 30 8.14 0.01 -3.81
CA GLN A 30 8.98 -0.64 -2.80
C GLN A 30 9.15 0.22 -1.54
N ASP A 31 9.34 1.53 -1.71
CA ASP A 31 9.56 2.43 -0.59
C ASP A 31 8.29 2.58 0.26
N ILE A 32 7.11 2.67 -0.36
CA ILE A 32 5.86 2.59 0.38
C ILE A 32 5.70 1.24 1.07
N TYR A 33 5.97 0.14 0.39
CA TYR A 33 5.88 -1.18 1.00
C TYR A 33 6.75 -1.28 2.27
N ARG A 34 7.98 -0.77 2.25
CA ARG A 34 8.87 -0.72 3.42
C ARG A 34 8.28 0.09 4.56
N GLN A 35 7.66 1.24 4.27
CA GLN A 35 7.00 2.06 5.28
C GLN A 35 5.80 1.36 5.91
N VAL A 36 4.94 0.75 5.08
CA VAL A 36 3.74 0.00 5.54
C VAL A 36 4.17 -1.20 6.40
N LEU A 37 5.23 -1.91 6.02
CA LEU A 37 5.79 -3.00 6.83
C LEU A 37 6.31 -2.50 8.18
N ALA A 38 7.04 -1.38 8.21
CA ALA A 38 7.56 -0.80 9.45
C ALA A 38 6.41 -0.39 10.38
N ASP A 39 5.37 0.25 9.83
CA ASP A 39 4.19 0.65 10.60
C ASP A 39 3.38 -0.53 11.13
N ARG A 40 3.27 -1.61 10.35
CA ARG A 40 2.64 -2.86 10.80
C ARG A 40 3.42 -3.45 11.98
N VAL A 41 4.75 -3.52 11.88
CA VAL A 41 5.61 -4.04 12.97
C VAL A 41 5.50 -3.18 14.22
N ALA A 42 5.35 -1.87 14.07
CA ALA A 42 5.14 -0.94 15.17
C ALA A 42 3.70 -0.96 15.76
N GLY A 43 2.76 -1.67 15.12
CA GLY A 43 1.35 -1.70 15.53
C GLY A 43 0.57 -0.42 15.18
N ASN A 44 1.09 0.41 14.27
CA ASN A 44 0.47 1.67 13.83
C ASN A 44 -0.63 1.48 12.79
N ILE A 45 -0.66 0.31 12.13
CA ILE A 45 -1.69 -0.09 11.18
C ILE A 45 -2.11 -1.53 11.44
N SER A 46 -3.32 -1.89 11.02
CA SER A 46 -3.85 -3.24 11.12
C SER A 46 -3.17 -4.21 10.15
N GLU A 47 -3.23 -5.50 10.51
CA GLU A 47 -2.83 -6.61 9.62
C GLU A 47 -3.62 -6.61 8.31
N GLU A 48 -4.90 -6.24 8.37
CA GLU A 48 -5.78 -6.16 7.21
C GLU A 48 -5.34 -5.05 6.25
N ALA A 49 -5.05 -3.84 6.77
CA ALA A 49 -4.53 -2.74 5.97
C ALA A 49 -3.18 -3.10 5.33
N TYR A 50 -2.27 -3.73 6.08
CA TYR A 50 -1.01 -4.22 5.53
C TYR A 50 -1.23 -5.17 4.35
N ARG A 51 -2.12 -6.16 4.48
CA ARG A 51 -2.40 -7.14 3.40
C ARG A 51 -3.00 -6.49 2.17
N MET A 52 -3.91 -5.53 2.34
CA MET A 52 -4.50 -4.81 1.22
C MET A 52 -3.44 -4.02 0.45
N VAL A 53 -2.63 -3.23 1.16
CA VAL A 53 -1.60 -2.39 0.53
C VAL A 53 -0.52 -3.26 -0.13
N TYR A 54 -0.11 -4.35 0.52
CA TYR A 54 0.82 -5.31 -0.07
C TYR A 54 0.28 -5.95 -1.35
N GLY A 55 -0.99 -6.36 -1.36
CA GLY A 55 -1.65 -6.92 -2.54
C GLY A 55 -1.61 -5.95 -3.72
N LEU A 56 -1.95 -4.68 -3.48
CA LEU A 56 -1.89 -3.63 -4.49
C LEU A 56 -0.46 -3.41 -5.02
N CYS A 57 0.54 -3.34 -4.15
CA CYS A 57 1.94 -3.20 -4.59
C CYS A 57 2.35 -4.32 -5.55
N ILE A 58 1.96 -5.58 -5.28
CA ILE A 58 2.28 -6.73 -6.14
C ILE A 58 1.52 -6.66 -7.47
N GLU A 59 0.22 -6.36 -7.44
CA GLU A 59 -0.60 -6.23 -8.64
C GLU A 59 -0.10 -5.12 -9.57
N LEU A 60 0.30 -3.99 -9.00
CA LEU A 60 0.80 -2.83 -9.75
C LEU A 60 2.24 -3.01 -10.24
N ALA A 61 3.07 -3.74 -9.51
CA ALA A 61 4.43 -4.10 -9.95
C ALA A 61 4.43 -5.15 -11.08
N TYR A 62 3.41 -6.02 -11.13
CA TYR A 62 3.27 -7.07 -12.14
C TYR A 62 1.87 -7.04 -12.77
N PRO A 63 1.55 -6.00 -13.57
CA PRO A 63 0.24 -5.88 -14.18
C PRO A 63 -0.02 -7.08 -15.08
N ARG A 64 -1.02 -7.90 -14.73
CA ARG A 64 -1.50 -8.98 -15.60
C ARG A 64 -2.16 -8.32 -16.82
N LYS A 65 -1.47 -8.37 -17.96
CA LYS A 65 -1.98 -7.92 -19.27
C LYS A 65 -3.25 -8.68 -19.66
#